data_AF-A0A162QGC2-F1
#
_entry.id   AF-A0A162QGC2-F1
#
_cell.length_a   1.000
_cell.length_b   1.000
_cell.length_c   1.000
_cell.angle_alpha   90.00
_cell.angle_beta   90.00
_cell.angle_gamma   90.00
#
_symmetry.space_group_name_H-M   'P 1'
#
loop_
_entity.id
_entity.type
_entity.pdbx_description
1 polymer ?
#
loop_
_entity_poly.entity_id
_entity_poly.type
_entity_poly.pdbx_seq_one_letter_code
_entity_poly.pdbx_strand_id
1 'polypeptide(L)'
;MSMAAFKYIGLIATQQNEMPITLSTGSIENGYKLKKVLAQQDLSTGLAESWYPGVEVVGNLREILEDDKIELVVVAGKSENQLDIIRQATEAGKFVRVI
;
A
#
# COMPACT_ATOMS: atom_id res chain seq x y z
N MET A 1 24.47 12.17 13.02
CA MET A 1 23.61 10.97 12.98
C MET A 1 22.53 11.21 11.95
N SER A 2 22.59 10.55 10.80
CA SER A 2 21.51 10.65 9.81
C SER A 2 20.32 9.87 10.35
N MET A 3 19.21 10.54 10.64
CA MET A 3 17.92 9.87 10.81
C MET A 3 17.69 9.08 9.52
N ALA A 4 17.55 7.76 9.60
CA ALA A 4 17.12 6.99 8.44
C ALA A 4 15.73 7.51 8.05
N ALA A 5 15.63 8.20 6.92
CA ALA A 5 14.34 8.63 6.40
C ALA A 5 13.55 7.37 6.08
N PHE A 6 12.45 7.15 6.79
CA PHE A 6 11.58 6.02 6.50
C PHE A 6 11.08 6.14 5.06
N LYS A 7 11.20 5.06 4.29
CA LYS A 7 10.62 4.96 2.96
C LYS A 7 9.16 4.52 3.11
N TYR A 8 8.20 5.34 2.68
CA TYR A 8 6.80 4.98 2.88
C TYR A 8 6.27 4.07 1.77
N ILE A 9 5.42 3.13 2.19
CA ILE A 9 4.72 2.20 1.33
C ILE A 9 3.24 2.59 1.28
N GLY A 10 2.66 2.55 0.08
CA GLY A 10 1.22 2.48 -0.14
C GLY A 10 0.81 1.04 -0.44
N LEU A 11 -0.22 0.54 0.22
CA LEU A 11 -0.81 -0.77 -0.05
C LEU A 11 -2.12 -0.61 -0.79
N ILE A 12 -2.27 -1.34 -1.89
CA ILE A 12 -3.52 -1.46 -2.62
C ILE A 12 -3.97 -2.91 -2.46
N ALA A 13 -4.98 -3.12 -1.62
CA ALA A 13 -5.58 -4.43 -1.40
C ALA A 13 -6.75 -4.61 -2.36
N THR A 14 -6.55 -5.40 -3.42
CA THR A 14 -7.48 -5.50 -4.54
C THR A 14 -8.42 -6.71 -4.49
N GLN A 15 -8.31 -7.58 -3.47
CA GLN A 15 -9.19 -8.74 -3.31
C GLN A 15 -9.34 -9.17 -1.84
N GLN A 16 -10.30 -10.07 -1.61
CA GLN A 16 -10.57 -10.81 -0.37
C GLN A 16 -9.35 -11.63 0.09
N ASN A 17 -8.32 -10.98 0.60
CA ASN A 17 -7.44 -11.69 1.50
C ASN A 17 -8.22 -11.86 2.80
N GLU A 18 -8.51 -13.11 3.18
CA GLU A 18 -9.06 -13.43 4.51
C GLU A 18 -8.07 -13.08 5.64
N MET A 19 -6.84 -12.65 5.28
CA MET A 19 -5.76 -12.31 6.18
C MET A 19 -5.08 -10.99 5.79
N PRO A 20 -4.57 -10.22 6.76
CA PRO A 20 -3.77 -9.03 6.47
C PRO A 20 -2.53 -9.39 5.66
N ILE A 21 -2.19 -8.54 4.70
CA ILE A 21 -0.89 -8.57 4.05
C ILE A 21 0.14 -8.15 5.10
N THR A 22 0.89 -9.12 5.58
CA THR A 22 2.04 -8.83 6.42
C THR A 22 3.18 -8.40 5.51
N LEU A 23 3.44 -7.09 5.48
CA LEU A 23 4.75 -6.61 5.07
C LEU A 23 5.71 -7.19 6.11
N SER A 24 6.54 -8.15 5.70
CA SER A 24 7.42 -8.89 6.62
C SER A 24 8.18 -7.94 7.54
N THR A 25 8.53 -8.39 8.74
CA THR A 25 9.36 -7.64 9.71
C THR A 25 10.61 -7.04 9.08
N GLY A 26 11.20 -7.72 8.08
CA GLY A 26 12.32 -7.19 7.29
C GLY A 26 12.02 -5.91 6.51
N SER A 27 10.76 -5.61 6.15
CA SER A 27 10.37 -4.33 5.54
C SER A 27 10.49 -3.18 6.55
N ILE A 28 10.02 -3.42 7.78
CA ILE A 28 10.12 -2.45 8.90
C ILE A 28 11.58 -2.26 9.32
N GLU A 29 12.35 -3.34 9.41
CA GLU A 29 13.78 -3.32 9.75
C GLU A 29 14.64 -2.63 8.68
N ASN A 30 14.25 -2.70 7.40
CA ASN A 30 14.90 -1.99 6.30
C ASN A 30 14.38 -0.54 6.12
N GLY A 31 13.63 -0.01 7.09
CA GLY A 31 13.17 1.38 7.08
C GLY A 31 11.94 1.65 6.22
N TYR A 32 11.20 0.63 5.81
CA TYR A 32 9.92 0.81 5.12
C TYR A 32 8.75 0.81 6.09
N LYS A 33 7.88 1.82 5.97
CA LYS A 33 6.67 1.94 6.80
C LYS A 33 5.43 2.05 5.93
N LEU A 34 4.41 1.24 6.25
CA LEU A 34 3.09 1.37 5.62
C LEU A 34 2.47 2.71 6.05
N LYS A 35 2.07 3.54 5.07
CA LYS A 35 1.50 4.87 5.31
C LYS A 35 0.01 4.92 4.97
N LYS A 36 -0.35 4.37 3.80
CA LYS A 36 -1.71 4.40 3.27
C LYS A 36 -2.15 3.02 2.78
N VAL A 37 -3.43 2.71 2.97
CA VAL A 37 -4.08 1.50 2.47
C VAL A 37 -5.32 1.89 1.69
N LEU A 38 -5.39 1.49 0.42
CA LEU A 38 -6.62 1.51 -0.35
C LEU A 38 -7.27 0.13 -0.25
N ALA A 39 -8.43 0.09 0.41
CA ALA A 39 -9.24 -1.10 0.55
C ALA A 39 -10.27 -1.15 -0.60
N GLN A 40 -10.14 -2.11 -1.52
CA GLN A 40 -11.09 -2.26 -2.63
C GLN A 40 -12.12 -3.39 -2.41
N GLN A 41 -13.30 -3.16 -2.98
CA GLN A 41 -14.41 -4.07 -3.29
C GLN A 41 -15.04 -4.90 -2.17
N ASP A 42 -14.33 -5.34 -1.13
CA ASP A 42 -14.89 -6.10 0.00
C ASP A 42 -14.15 -5.91 1.34
N LEU A 43 -12.94 -5.34 1.33
CA LEU A 43 -12.25 -4.99 2.57
C LEU A 43 -12.91 -3.74 3.15
N SER A 44 -13.70 -3.89 4.21
CA SER A 44 -14.31 -2.74 4.87
C SER A 44 -13.23 -1.87 5.51
N THR A 45 -13.46 -0.55 5.54
CA THR A 45 -12.55 0.40 6.21
C THR A 45 -12.23 -0.04 7.64
N GLY A 46 -13.23 -0.56 8.38
CA GLY A 46 -13.02 -1.05 9.74
C GLY A 46 -12.14 -2.31 9.85
N LEU A 47 -12.17 -3.20 8.85
CA LEU A 47 -11.23 -4.33 8.80
C LEU A 47 -9.80 -3.85 8.48
N ALA A 48 -9.66 -2.91 7.55
CA ALA A 48 -8.37 -2.32 7.22
C ALA A 48 -7.75 -1.58 8.41
N GLU A 49 -8.53 -0.81 9.17
CA GLU A 49 -8.08 -0.12 10.39
C GLU A 49 -7.64 -1.11 11.48
N SER A 50 -8.37 -2.22 11.63
CA SER A 50 -8.03 -3.29 12.59
C SER A 50 -6.72 -4.00 12.21
N TRP A 51 -6.50 -4.23 10.92
CA TRP A 51 -5.30 -4.90 10.42
C TRP A 51 -4.06 -4.01 10.38
N TYR A 52 -4.25 -2.70 10.14
CA TYR A 52 -3.17 -1.74 9.96
C TYR A 52 -3.37 -0.55 10.92
N PRO A 53 -3.19 -0.75 12.24
CA PRO A 53 -3.38 0.32 13.20
C PRO A 53 -2.40 1.47 12.96
N GLY A 54 -2.91 2.70 12.93
CA GLY A 54 -2.12 3.91 12.69
C GLY A 54 -1.70 4.14 11.23
N VAL A 55 -2.28 3.37 10.30
CA VAL A 55 -2.16 3.57 8.86
C VAL A 55 -3.41 4.29 8.35
N GLU A 56 -3.23 5.21 7.42
CA GLU A 56 -4.33 5.96 6.83
C GLU A 56 -5.07 5.08 5.81
N VAL A 57 -6.36 4.81 6.04
CA VAL A 57 -7.19 4.11 5.07
C VAL A 57 -7.78 5.15 4.12
N VAL A 58 -7.45 5.03 2.83
CA VAL A 58 -7.85 5.99 1.80
C VAL A 58 -9.00 5.44 0.96
N GLY A 59 -9.81 6.34 0.41
CA GLY A 59 -10.96 5.99 -0.41
C GLY A 59 -10.63 5.89 -1.90
N ASN A 60 -9.50 6.44 -2.33
CA ASN A 60 -9.13 6.46 -3.74
C ASN A 60 -7.64 6.20 -4.00
N LEU A 61 -7.34 5.76 -5.22
CA LEU A 61 -5.97 5.45 -5.66
C LEU A 61 -5.08 6.69 -5.71
N ARG A 62 -5.62 7.85 -6.11
CA ARG A 62 -4.85 9.09 -6.24
C ARG A 62 -4.22 9.53 -4.92
N GLU A 63 -4.90 9.32 -3.80
CA GLU A 63 -4.37 9.61 -2.46
C GLU A 63 -3.07 8.87 -2.15
N ILE A 64 -2.82 7.71 -2.76
CA ILE A 64 -1.54 7.00 -2.68
C ILE A 64 -0.55 7.50 -3.74
N LEU A 65 -1.01 7.68 -4.99
CA LEU A 65 -0.14 8.01 -6.11
C LEU A 65 0.43 9.44 -6.02
N GLU A 66 -0.34 10.39 -5.52
CA GLU A 66 0.05 11.80 -5.38
C GLU A 66 0.84 12.08 -4.10
N ASP A 67 0.98 11.09 -3.21
CA ASP A 67 1.74 11.22 -1.98
C ASP A 67 3.24 11.10 -2.26
N ASP A 68 3.95 12.22 -2.27
CA ASP A 68 5.39 12.34 -2.55
C ASP A 68 6.27 11.52 -1.58
N LYS A 69 5.78 11.22 -0.38
CA LYS A 69 6.51 10.43 0.61
C LYS A 69 6.40 8.93 0.35
N ILE A 70 5.38 8.49 -0.39
CA ILE A 70 5.23 7.08 -0.78
C ILE A 70 6.12 6.84 -1.99
N GLU A 71 7.09 5.93 -1.85
CA GLU A 71 8.03 5.59 -2.93
C GLU A 71 7.70 4.22 -3.54
N LEU A 72 7.05 3.33 -2.78
CA LEU A 72 6.70 1.98 -3.19
C LEU A 72 5.21 1.74 -3.02
N VAL A 73 4.58 1.23 -4.08
CA VAL A 73 3.21 0.73 -4.07
C VAL A 73 3.24 -0.79 -4.10
N VAL A 74 2.62 -1.42 -3.11
CA VAL A 74 2.39 -2.86 -3.06
C VAL A 74 0.97 -3.12 -3.53
N VAL A 75 0.82 -3.87 -4.62
CA VAL A 75 -0.48 -4.29 -5.14
C VAL A 75 -0.67 -5.74 -4.73
N ALA A 76 -1.66 -5.99 -3.88
CA ALA A 76 -1.90 -7.29 -3.27
C ALA A 76 -3.25 -7.87 -3.69
N GLY A 77 -3.24 -9.13 -4.12
CA GLY A 77 -4.42 -9.85 -4.59
C GLY A 77 -4.62 -9.79 -6.11
N LYS A 78 -5.63 -10.50 -6.62
CA LYS A 78 -6.00 -10.45 -8.04
C LYS A 78 -7.12 -9.45 -8.24
N SER A 79 -7.03 -8.60 -9.25
CA SER A 79 -8.18 -7.84 -9.72
C SER A 79 -8.10 -7.67 -11.23
N GLU A 80 -9.25 -7.50 -11.87
CA GLU A 80 -9.32 -7.21 -13.30
C GLU A 80 -8.57 -5.92 -13.67
N ASN A 81 -8.43 -5.01 -12.69
CA ASN A 81 -7.78 -3.71 -12.86
C ASN A 81 -6.32 -3.69 -12.40
N GLN A 82 -5.73 -4.83 -12.03
CA GLN A 82 -4.36 -4.88 -11.48
C GLN A 82 -3.32 -4.27 -12.43
N LEU A 83 -3.41 -4.58 -13.72
CA LEU A 83 -2.49 -4.02 -14.73
C LEU A 83 -2.63 -2.50 -14.87
N ASP A 84 -3.86 -1.98 -14.78
CA ASP A 84 -4.10 -0.54 -14.84
C ASP A 84 -3.57 0.17 -13.59
N ILE A 85 -3.73 -0.43 -12.41
CA ILE A 85 -3.15 0.06 -11.15
C ILE A 85 -1.62 0.11 -11.24
N ILE A 86 -0.99 -0.96 -11.73
CA ILE A 86 0.47 -1.03 -11.91
C ILE A 86 0.93 0.08 -12.89
N ARG A 87 0.21 0.26 -13.99
CA ARG A 87 0.50 1.32 -14.97
C ARG A 87 0.42 2.69 -14.34
N GLN A 88 -0.69 3.02 -13.68
CA GLN A 88 -0.88 4.32 -13.01
C GLN A 88 0.19 4.58 -11.94
N ALA A 89 0.56 3.57 -11.15
CA ALA A 89 1.62 3.71 -10.14
C ALA A 89 2.99 3.97 -10.77
N THR A 90 3.29 3.28 -11.87
CA THR A 90 4.55 3.48 -12.61
C THR A 90 4.59 4.86 -13.28
N GLU A 91 3.48 5.30 -13.89
CA GLU A 91 3.33 6.64 -14.48
C GLU A 91 3.47 7.75 -13.42
N ALA A 92 3.06 7.49 -12.18
CA ALA A 92 3.26 8.39 -11.03
C ALA A 92 4.68 8.35 -10.44
N GLY A 93 5.61 7.63 -11.08
CA GLY A 93 7.01 7.53 -10.65
C GLY A 93 7.23 6.67 -9.40
N LYS A 94 6.27 5.80 -9.05
CA LYS A 94 6.37 4.90 -7.89
C LYS A 94 6.98 3.57 -8.29
N PHE A 95 7.75 2.97 -7.39
CA PHE A 95 8.10 1.56 -7.51
C PHE A 95 6.85 0.71 -7.29
N VAL A 96 6.75 -0.43 -7.98
CA VAL A 96 5.61 -1.32 -7.85
C VAL A 96 6.07 -2.72 -7.49
N ARG A 97 5.43 -3.32 -6.49
CA ARG A 97 5.59 -4.73 -6.13
C ARG A 97 4.23 -5.41 -6.14
N VAL A 98 4.12 -6.53 -6.85
CA VAL A 98 2.90 -7.33 -6.89
C VAL A 98 3.10 -8.57 -6.03
N ILE A 99 2.12 -8.89 -5.18
CA ILE A 99 2.11 -10.06 -4.29
C ILE A 99 0.76 -10.76 -4.28
#